data_AF-A0A0W0TTY0-F1
#
_entry.id   AF-A0A0W0TTY0-F1
#
_cell.length_a   1.000
_cell.length_b   1.000
_cell.length_c   1.000
_cell.angle_alpha   90.00
_cell.angle_beta   90.00
_cell.angle_gamma   90.00
#
_symmetry.space_group_name_H-M   'P 1'
#
loop_
_entity.id
_entity.type
_entity.pdbx_description
1 polymer ?
#
loop_
_entity_poly.entity_id
_entity_poly.type
_entity_poly.pdbx_seq_one_letter_code
_entity_poly.pdbx_strand_id
1 'polypeptide(L)'
;MQLKTEYGVESLALELIPRTASGALDLTEATRIAEGGTHVLYRFKESPYVIKLMKQNPDLNQLRQLEDNYAVLYDCFDREGKQRCIREQHVIAEIKYEGQEPQRRALAIVPYEPCFKSAVKFDFKIEPTELDPCLIEQHKVLFEKANAALICGKTPEVDFNLDEYAILDPRIGAILKRLDSDPALKEPMMEFLTHYRDFYQKTDIILDAMGFENILFFKDGQGEWQFKIGSTIKHDTGSYTRELFHAVHEGKPMAMNFVNYTHAYFSPANIRAVNACALKLKLPPVIQDVSLHTADLVQVSDNLPVAERMLSFARHGDFKKVDELLSANQEQLCFSLSDFWAYPLIADEYVKQQQPLIALGKYLDAVSSLPVMLPENKEEAKRVDGAKSDLIQRKKMHDETMISQRQQTAALSHVGFWALKGTDKEKALQDKQNTPCLN
;
A
#
# COMPACT_ATOMS: atom_id res chain seq x y z
N MET A 1 20.60 19.00 31.38
CA MET A 1 19.21 19.23 31.82
C MET A 1 18.58 17.85 31.93
N GLN A 2 18.21 17.46 33.15
CA GLN A 2 17.78 16.11 33.51
C GLN A 2 16.47 15.73 32.81
N LEU A 3 16.39 14.47 32.38
CA LEU A 3 15.17 13.77 32.01
C LEU A 3 14.09 14.12 33.04
N LYS A 4 13.05 14.84 32.62
CA LYS A 4 11.82 14.94 33.41
C LYS A 4 11.12 13.59 33.33
N THR A 5 11.58 12.70 34.18
CA THR A 5 10.82 11.57 34.73
C THR A 5 9.63 12.13 35.48
N GLU A 6 8.51 12.30 34.78
CA GLU A 6 7.19 12.41 35.40
C GLU A 6 6.28 11.47 34.60
N TYR A 7 6.29 10.17 34.92
CA TYR A 7 5.12 9.29 35.06
C TYR A 7 5.61 7.89 35.49
N GLY A 8 5.24 7.45 36.70
CA GLY A 8 5.63 6.17 37.33
C GLY A 8 5.10 4.89 36.67
N VAL A 9 4.99 4.86 35.34
CA VAL A 9 4.65 3.69 34.51
C VAL A 9 5.90 3.14 33.80
N GLU A 10 7.01 3.90 33.79
CA GLU A 10 8.26 3.61 33.06
C GLU A 10 8.98 2.31 33.48
N SER A 11 8.82 1.81 34.72
CA SER A 11 9.47 0.53 35.13
C SER A 11 8.57 -0.69 34.96
N LEU A 12 7.25 -0.56 35.14
CA LEU A 12 6.32 -1.69 35.26
C LEU A 12 6.16 -2.49 33.96
N ALA A 13 6.12 -1.85 32.79
CA ALA A 13 5.91 -2.56 31.53
C ALA A 13 7.12 -3.43 31.13
N LEU A 14 8.34 -2.96 31.38
CA LEU A 14 9.59 -3.70 31.16
C LEU A 14 9.80 -4.81 32.18
N GLU A 15 9.33 -4.63 33.41
CA GLU A 15 9.38 -5.64 34.46
C GLU A 15 8.49 -6.86 34.16
N LEU A 16 7.42 -6.66 33.38
CA LEU A 16 6.51 -7.74 32.97
C LEU A 16 7.05 -8.60 31.81
N ILE A 17 8.14 -8.19 31.16
CA ILE A 17 8.75 -8.95 30.07
C ILE A 17 9.68 -10.02 30.69
N PRO A 18 9.48 -11.32 30.38
CA PRO A 18 10.36 -12.40 30.80
C PRO A 18 11.83 -12.10 30.48
N ARG A 19 12.73 -12.58 31.35
CA ARG A 19 14.17 -12.41 31.17
C ARG A 19 14.88 -13.75 31.15
N THR A 20 15.94 -13.83 30.36
CA THR A 20 16.89 -14.95 30.40
C THR A 20 17.65 -14.94 31.73
N ALA A 21 18.36 -16.04 32.02
CA ALA A 21 19.28 -16.10 33.17
C ALA A 21 20.40 -15.04 33.12
N SER A 22 20.75 -14.54 31.92
CA SER A 22 21.73 -13.46 31.74
C SER A 22 21.12 -12.06 31.89
N GLY A 23 19.80 -11.94 32.10
CA GLY A 23 19.09 -10.67 32.29
C GLY A 23 18.55 -10.01 31.01
N ALA A 24 18.79 -10.61 29.84
CA ALA A 24 18.25 -10.14 28.56
C ALA A 24 16.74 -10.34 28.49
N LEU A 25 16.02 -9.45 27.80
CA LEU A 25 14.60 -9.63 27.52
C LEU A 25 14.41 -10.85 26.61
N ASP A 26 13.58 -11.80 27.02
CA ASP A 26 13.37 -13.05 26.30
C ASP A 26 12.08 -12.99 25.47
N LEU A 27 12.22 -12.62 24.19
CA LEU A 27 11.11 -12.61 23.24
C LEU A 27 10.82 -14.00 22.66
N THR A 28 11.60 -15.03 22.99
CA THR A 28 11.29 -16.41 22.53
C THR A 28 10.06 -16.99 23.21
N GLU A 29 9.67 -16.43 24.36
CA GLU A 29 8.43 -16.72 25.08
C GLU A 29 7.22 -15.92 24.56
N ALA A 30 7.43 -14.97 23.63
CA ALA A 30 6.37 -14.18 23.03
C ALA A 30 5.90 -14.79 21.70
N THR A 31 4.62 -14.60 21.38
CA THR A 31 4.11 -14.90 20.04
C THR A 31 4.44 -13.74 19.11
N ARG A 32 5.06 -14.03 17.96
CA ARG A 32 5.14 -13.08 16.86
C ARG A 32 3.75 -12.91 16.24
N ILE A 33 3.16 -11.74 16.40
CA ILE A 33 1.77 -11.48 15.97
C ILE A 33 1.67 -10.78 14.61
N ALA A 34 2.71 -10.04 14.22
CA ALA A 34 2.77 -9.40 12.90
C ALA A 34 4.21 -8.99 12.55
N GLU A 35 4.40 -8.56 11.32
CA GLU A 35 5.63 -7.94 10.84
C GLU A 35 5.29 -6.74 9.96
N GLY A 36 5.87 -5.58 10.27
CA GLY A 36 5.78 -4.38 9.45
C GLY A 36 7.07 -4.15 8.65
N GLY A 37 7.13 -3.06 7.88
CA GLY A 37 8.32 -2.71 7.10
C GLY A 37 9.57 -2.45 7.96
N THR A 38 9.38 -1.83 9.12
CA THR A 38 10.47 -1.38 10.01
C THR A 38 10.57 -2.17 11.31
N HIS A 39 9.58 -3.00 11.64
CA HIS A 39 9.48 -3.68 12.94
C HIS A 39 8.90 -5.09 12.84
N VAL A 40 9.17 -5.91 13.84
CA VAL A 40 8.48 -7.19 14.11
C VAL A 40 7.69 -7.04 15.40
N LEU A 41 6.42 -7.45 15.41
CA LEU A 41 5.52 -7.32 16.55
C LEU A 41 5.47 -8.61 17.35
N TYR A 42 5.77 -8.52 18.64
CA TYR A 42 5.69 -9.61 19.60
C TYR A 42 4.67 -9.30 20.68
N ARG A 43 3.99 -10.34 21.16
CA ARG A 43 3.05 -10.24 22.27
C ARG A 43 3.17 -11.44 23.19
N PHE A 44 3.32 -11.17 24.47
CA PHE A 44 3.22 -12.18 25.52
C PHE A 44 1.75 -12.50 25.82
N LYS A 45 1.47 -13.75 26.20
CA LYS A 45 0.13 -14.18 26.56
C LYS A 45 -0.43 -13.32 27.70
N GLU A 46 -1.68 -12.86 27.55
CA GLU A 46 -2.36 -11.93 28.48
C GLU A 46 -1.66 -10.58 28.71
N SER A 47 -0.58 -10.24 28.00
CA SER A 47 0.08 -8.94 28.15
C SER A 47 -0.82 -7.81 27.61
N PRO A 48 -0.92 -6.69 28.35
CA PRO A 48 -1.57 -5.47 27.87
C PRO A 48 -0.68 -4.67 26.92
N TYR A 49 0.52 -5.17 26.58
CA TYR A 49 1.48 -4.50 25.70
C TYR A 49 1.87 -5.35 24.48
N VAL A 50 2.21 -4.66 23.41
CA VAL A 50 2.88 -5.19 22.23
C VAL A 50 4.31 -4.66 22.21
N ILE A 51 5.26 -5.55 21.92
CA ILE A 51 6.66 -5.22 21.75
C ILE A 51 6.95 -5.08 20.26
N LYS A 52 7.34 -3.88 19.82
CA LYS A 52 7.78 -3.61 18.45
C LYS A 52 9.31 -3.70 18.40
N LEU A 53 9.85 -4.83 17.99
CA LEU A 53 11.28 -4.98 17.78
C LEU A 53 11.68 -4.29 16.47
N MET A 54 12.58 -3.30 16.52
CA MET A 54 13.02 -2.61 15.31
C MET A 54 13.90 -3.53 14.46
N LYS A 55 13.65 -3.61 13.15
CA LYS A 55 14.47 -4.40 12.21
C LYS A 55 15.84 -3.77 11.99
N GLN A 56 15.87 -2.44 11.94
CA GLN A 56 17.08 -1.66 11.99
C GLN A 56 17.39 -1.33 13.45
N ASN A 57 18.67 -1.18 13.79
CA ASN A 57 19.09 -0.84 15.14
C ASN A 57 19.55 0.63 15.18
N PRO A 58 18.61 1.59 15.30
CA PRO A 58 18.97 3.00 15.35
C PRO A 58 19.86 3.32 16.55
N ASP A 59 20.71 4.33 16.37
CA ASP A 59 21.50 4.84 17.48
C ASP A 59 20.66 5.69 18.45
N LEU A 60 21.28 6.07 19.57
CA LEU A 60 20.60 6.85 20.62
C LEU A 60 20.15 8.23 20.15
N ASN A 61 20.85 8.86 19.20
CA ASN A 61 20.48 10.18 18.70
C ASN A 61 19.27 10.07 17.77
N GLN A 62 19.24 9.04 16.92
CA GLN A 62 18.10 8.73 16.06
C GLN A 62 16.84 8.41 16.88
N LEU A 63 16.97 7.64 17.96
CA LEU A 63 15.85 7.36 18.87
C LEU A 63 15.36 8.61 19.59
N ARG A 64 16.27 9.46 20.09
CA ARG A 64 15.88 10.74 20.71
C ARG A 64 15.13 11.65 19.75
N GLN A 65 15.60 11.76 18.50
CA GLN A 65 14.91 12.55 17.49
C GLN A 65 13.49 12.00 17.21
N LEU A 66 13.35 10.67 17.18
CA LEU A 66 12.04 10.03 17.03
C LEU A 66 11.12 10.35 18.24
N GLU A 67 11.64 10.27 19.46
CA GLU A 67 10.90 10.63 20.68
C GLU A 67 10.50 12.10 20.72
N ASP A 68 11.38 13.01 20.30
CA ASP A 68 11.11 14.45 20.21
C ASP A 68 9.97 14.72 19.20
N ASN A 69 9.99 14.04 18.05
CA ASN A 69 8.91 14.15 17.06
C ASN A 69 7.58 13.61 17.61
N TYR A 70 7.60 12.49 18.33
CA TYR A 70 6.41 11.94 18.99
C TYR A 70 5.90 12.87 20.10
N ALA A 71 6.77 13.54 20.85
CA ALA A 71 6.36 14.52 21.85
C ALA A 71 5.53 15.64 21.20
N VAL A 72 5.96 16.16 20.06
CA VAL A 72 5.18 17.17 19.31
C VAL A 72 3.84 16.59 18.80
N LEU A 73 3.82 15.34 18.34
CA LEU A 73 2.58 14.64 17.96
C LEU A 73 1.60 14.59 19.13
N TYR A 74 2.07 14.15 20.30
CA TYR A 74 1.29 14.07 21.51
C TYR A 74 0.73 15.43 21.93
N ASP A 75 1.54 16.49 21.91
CA ASP A 75 1.10 17.85 22.22
C ASP A 75 0.06 18.39 21.22
N CYS A 76 0.10 17.92 19.97
CA CYS A 76 -0.84 18.34 18.95
C CYS A 76 -2.17 17.58 19.00
N PHE A 77 -2.16 16.30 19.35
CA PHE A 77 -3.32 15.43 19.26
C PHE A 77 -3.98 15.09 20.61
N ASP A 78 -3.20 14.99 21.70
CA ASP A 78 -3.72 14.67 23.03
C ASP A 78 -4.13 15.96 23.77
N ARG A 79 -5.19 16.60 23.27
CA ARG A 79 -5.72 17.87 23.79
C ARG A 79 -7.07 17.67 24.47
N GLU A 80 -7.45 18.63 25.31
CA GLU A 80 -8.79 18.70 25.93
C GLU A 80 -9.16 17.43 26.74
N GLY A 81 -8.16 16.77 27.31
CA GLY A 81 -8.34 15.52 28.06
C GLY A 81 -8.57 14.27 27.20
N LYS A 82 -8.55 14.39 25.87
CA LYS A 82 -8.68 13.26 24.94
C LYS A 82 -7.30 12.65 24.66
N GLN A 83 -7.20 11.32 24.73
CA GLN A 83 -5.98 10.57 24.40
C GLN A 83 -6.10 9.97 23.00
N ARG A 84 -5.76 10.77 21.99
CA ARG A 84 -5.80 10.46 20.56
C ARG A 84 -4.58 9.70 20.08
N CYS A 85 -3.47 9.71 20.80
CA CYS A 85 -2.26 9.00 20.40
C CYS A 85 -2.09 7.67 21.14
N ILE A 86 -1.45 6.71 20.49
CA ILE A 86 -0.88 5.53 21.13
C ILE A 86 0.52 5.90 21.60
N ARG A 87 0.78 5.79 22.90
CA ARG A 87 2.06 6.17 23.49
C ARG A 87 3.08 5.05 23.29
N GLU A 88 4.11 5.32 22.50
CA GLU A 88 5.23 4.39 22.29
C GLU A 88 6.38 4.72 23.22
N GLN A 89 6.91 3.70 23.90
CA GLN A 89 8.09 3.82 24.76
C GLN A 89 9.28 3.15 24.09
N HIS A 90 10.26 3.94 23.65
CA HIS A 90 11.44 3.41 22.97
C HIS A 90 12.54 3.08 23.98
N VAL A 91 13.15 1.91 23.85
CA VAL A 91 14.28 1.50 24.69
C VAL A 91 15.30 0.70 23.90
N ILE A 92 16.56 0.81 24.31
CA ILE A 92 17.62 -0.10 23.87
C ILE A 92 17.90 -1.10 24.99
N ALA A 93 17.67 -2.39 24.72
CA ALA A 93 17.88 -3.47 25.67
C ALA A 93 18.67 -4.61 25.03
N GLU A 94 19.25 -5.49 25.85
CA GLU A 94 19.69 -6.80 25.38
C GLU A 94 18.48 -7.70 25.21
N ILE A 95 18.34 -8.29 24.01
CA ILE A 95 17.16 -9.06 23.62
C ILE A 95 17.60 -10.40 23.05
N LYS A 96 16.96 -11.47 23.50
CA LYS A 96 17.01 -12.80 22.89
C LYS A 96 15.73 -13.03 22.09
N TYR A 97 15.87 -13.48 20.84
CA TYR A 97 14.75 -13.79 19.95
C TYR A 97 15.13 -14.92 18.99
N GLU A 98 14.16 -15.49 18.28
CA GLU A 98 14.29 -16.76 17.55
C GLU A 98 15.58 -16.89 16.73
N GLY A 99 16.35 -17.94 17.02
CA GLY A 99 17.58 -18.28 16.28
C GLY A 99 18.75 -17.31 16.46
N GLN A 100 18.67 -16.38 17.42
CA GLN A 100 19.70 -15.36 17.66
C GLN A 100 20.18 -15.40 19.12
N GLU A 101 21.49 -15.24 19.30
CA GLU A 101 22.08 -14.97 20.61
C GLU A 101 21.62 -13.59 21.14
N PRO A 102 21.63 -13.38 22.47
CA PRO A 102 21.29 -12.10 23.06
C PRO A 102 22.09 -10.95 22.44
N GLN A 103 21.40 -9.93 21.98
CA GLN A 103 22.04 -8.78 21.35
C GLN A 103 21.32 -7.48 21.67
N ARG A 104 22.10 -6.40 21.72
CA ARG A 104 21.59 -5.07 22.01
C ARG A 104 20.77 -4.54 20.82
N ARG A 105 19.50 -4.24 21.06
CA ARG A 105 18.53 -3.84 20.03
C ARG A 105 17.58 -2.77 20.56
N ALA A 106 17.14 -1.90 19.67
CA ALA A 106 16.05 -0.98 19.91
C ALA A 106 14.69 -1.68 19.79
N LEU A 107 13.79 -1.38 20.71
CA LEU A 107 12.38 -1.80 20.68
C LEU A 107 11.48 -0.65 21.12
N ALA A 108 10.20 -0.72 20.74
CA ALA A 108 9.15 0.10 21.34
C ALA A 108 8.17 -0.78 22.12
N ILE A 109 7.77 -0.34 23.31
CA ILE A 109 6.66 -0.94 24.09
C ILE A 109 5.42 -0.09 23.85
N VAL A 110 4.34 -0.74 23.43
CA VAL A 110 3.13 -0.06 22.97
C VAL A 110 1.91 -0.68 23.64
N PRO A 111 1.00 0.11 24.24
CA PRO A 111 -0.20 -0.42 24.85
C PRO A 111 -1.12 -1.06 23.79
N TYR A 112 -1.74 -2.17 24.16
CA TYR A 112 -2.73 -2.84 23.33
C TYR A 112 -4.10 -2.19 23.53
N GLU A 113 -4.43 -1.26 22.63
CA GLU A 113 -5.61 -0.40 22.76
C GLU A 113 -6.92 -1.14 22.37
N PRO A 114 -8.04 -0.93 23.11
CA PRO A 114 -9.33 -1.54 22.80
C PRO A 114 -9.90 -1.14 21.42
N CYS A 115 -9.49 0.00 20.86
CA CYS A 115 -9.95 0.47 19.55
C CYS A 115 -9.71 -0.55 18.43
N PHE A 116 -8.66 -1.37 18.53
CA PHE A 116 -8.38 -2.43 17.57
C PHE A 116 -9.41 -3.55 17.56
N LYS A 117 -10.22 -3.67 18.63
CA LYS A 117 -11.34 -4.63 18.71
C LYS A 117 -12.69 -4.03 18.31
N SER A 118 -12.76 -2.74 17.97
CA SER A 118 -14.04 -2.13 17.57
C SER A 118 -14.61 -2.80 16.32
N ALA A 119 -15.91 -3.11 16.35
CA ALA A 119 -16.62 -3.72 15.23
C ALA A 119 -16.88 -2.73 14.10
N VAL A 120 -17.01 -1.43 14.42
CA VAL A 120 -17.23 -0.37 13.44
C VAL A 120 -16.01 0.53 13.44
N LYS A 121 -15.15 0.34 12.44
CA LYS A 121 -13.91 1.10 12.28
C LYS A 121 -13.52 1.20 10.81
N PHE A 122 -12.68 2.18 10.49
CA PHE A 122 -11.99 2.31 9.21
C PHE A 122 -10.65 3.03 9.43
N ASP A 123 -9.66 2.69 8.63
CA ASP A 123 -8.37 3.37 8.59
C ASP A 123 -8.40 4.54 7.61
N PHE A 124 -7.69 5.62 7.93
CA PHE A 124 -7.37 6.68 6.97
C PHE A 124 -6.18 6.21 6.14
N LYS A 125 -6.43 5.24 5.25
CA LYS A 125 -5.40 4.67 4.40
C LYS A 125 -5.54 5.14 2.97
N ILE A 126 -4.45 5.73 2.48
CA ILE A 126 -4.32 6.16 1.09
C ILE A 126 -3.93 4.98 0.20
N GLU A 127 -4.38 5.01 -1.04
CA GLU A 127 -3.78 4.23 -2.11
C GLU A 127 -2.82 5.17 -2.89
N PRO A 128 -1.56 4.78 -3.06
CA PRO A 128 -0.57 5.60 -3.75
C PRO A 128 -0.73 5.50 -5.28
N THR A 129 -1.86 5.98 -5.78
CA THR A 129 -2.20 5.97 -7.21
C THR A 129 -1.47 7.06 -8.00
N GLU A 130 -0.69 7.88 -7.30
CA GLU A 130 -0.10 9.11 -7.82
C GLU A 130 1.11 8.93 -8.70
N LEU A 131 1.59 7.70 -8.78
CA LEU A 131 2.60 7.25 -9.72
C LEU A 131 2.17 5.93 -10.37
N ASP A 132 0.86 5.67 -10.51
CA ASP A 132 0.34 4.55 -11.31
C ASP A 132 0.24 5.01 -12.78
N PRO A 133 1.15 4.57 -13.69
CA PRO A 133 1.16 5.01 -15.08
C PRO A 133 -0.18 4.89 -15.80
N CYS A 134 -0.92 3.80 -15.57
CA CYS A 134 -2.20 3.57 -16.21
C CYS A 134 -3.23 4.60 -15.76
N LEU A 135 -3.34 4.86 -14.45
CA LEU A 135 -4.29 5.87 -13.94
C LEU A 135 -3.92 7.27 -14.40
N ILE A 136 -2.62 7.62 -14.38
CA ILE A 136 -2.16 8.92 -14.85
C ILE A 136 -2.45 9.10 -16.34
N GLU A 137 -2.17 8.08 -17.17
CA GLU A 137 -2.42 8.13 -18.62
C GLU A 137 -3.93 8.28 -18.91
N GLN A 138 -4.78 7.49 -18.24
CA GLN A 138 -6.23 7.48 -18.46
C GLN A 138 -6.94 8.72 -17.89
N HIS A 139 -6.42 9.31 -16.81
CA HIS A 139 -7.09 10.35 -16.04
C HIS A 139 -6.28 11.64 -15.89
N LYS A 140 -5.33 11.92 -16.77
CA LYS A 140 -4.44 13.11 -16.70
C LYS A 140 -5.16 14.42 -16.36
N VAL A 141 -6.29 14.70 -17.02
CA VAL A 141 -7.08 15.93 -16.77
C VAL A 141 -7.64 15.97 -15.34
N LEU A 142 -8.06 14.82 -14.80
CA LEU A 142 -8.54 14.72 -13.42
C LEU A 142 -7.39 14.97 -12.43
N PHE A 143 -6.20 14.43 -12.69
CA PHE A 143 -5.00 14.72 -11.90
C PHE A 143 -4.62 16.20 -11.92
N GLU A 144 -4.67 16.86 -13.08
CA GLU A 144 -4.45 18.30 -13.21
C GLU A 144 -5.41 19.11 -12.35
N LYS A 145 -6.72 18.81 -12.41
CA LYS A 145 -7.73 19.46 -11.57
C LYS A 145 -7.51 19.18 -10.09
N ALA A 146 -7.25 17.92 -9.72
CA ALA A 146 -7.04 17.52 -8.34
C ALA A 146 -5.79 18.19 -7.74
N ASN A 147 -4.67 18.21 -8.46
CA ASN A 147 -3.45 18.89 -8.01
C ASN A 147 -3.67 20.40 -7.85
N ALA A 148 -4.36 21.03 -8.81
CA ALA A 148 -4.66 22.46 -8.74
C ALA A 148 -5.56 22.80 -7.54
N ALA A 149 -6.55 21.96 -7.23
CA ALA A 149 -7.46 22.16 -6.10
C ALA A 149 -6.85 21.77 -4.74
N LEU A 150 -6.00 20.74 -4.69
CA LEU A 150 -5.63 20.06 -3.44
C LEU A 150 -4.15 20.12 -3.08
N ILE A 151 -3.26 20.56 -3.97
CA ILE A 151 -1.81 20.70 -3.67
C ILE A 151 -1.30 22.10 -4.01
N CYS A 152 -1.49 22.58 -5.23
CA CYS A 152 -0.83 23.81 -5.73
C CYS A 152 -1.25 25.12 -5.05
N GLY A 153 -2.24 25.06 -4.13
CA GLY A 153 -2.53 26.11 -3.15
C GLY A 153 -2.40 27.54 -3.67
N LYS A 154 -3.31 27.99 -4.56
CA LYS A 154 -3.70 29.41 -4.84
C LYS A 154 -4.52 29.58 -6.12
N THR A 155 -5.51 28.72 -6.36
CA THR A 155 -6.52 29.00 -7.40
C THR A 155 -7.90 29.07 -6.75
N PRO A 156 -8.45 30.27 -6.54
CA PRO A 156 -9.80 30.45 -6.00
C PRO A 156 -10.91 29.86 -6.90
N GLU A 157 -10.58 29.32 -8.07
CA GLU A 157 -11.51 29.07 -9.17
C GLU A 157 -11.46 27.64 -9.74
N VAL A 158 -10.76 26.69 -9.10
CA VAL A 158 -10.80 25.29 -9.57
C VAL A 158 -12.05 24.61 -9.03
N ASP A 159 -13.08 24.50 -9.87
CA ASP A 159 -14.25 23.67 -9.63
C ASP A 159 -13.86 22.18 -9.73
N PHE A 160 -13.38 21.62 -8.63
CA PHE A 160 -13.08 20.20 -8.51
C PHE A 160 -14.25 19.47 -7.86
N ASN A 161 -14.87 18.55 -8.61
CA ASN A 161 -15.90 17.69 -8.08
C ASN A 161 -15.26 16.60 -7.20
N LEU A 162 -15.40 16.74 -5.88
CA LEU A 162 -14.87 15.78 -4.90
C LEU A 162 -15.41 14.35 -5.08
N ASP A 163 -16.57 14.16 -5.73
CA ASP A 163 -17.09 12.82 -6.01
C ASP A 163 -16.22 12.06 -7.03
N GLU A 164 -15.50 12.78 -7.91
CA GLU A 164 -14.56 12.22 -8.88
C GLU A 164 -13.26 11.76 -8.21
N TYR A 165 -12.96 12.20 -6.98
CA TYR A 165 -11.74 11.79 -6.26
C TYR A 165 -11.70 10.27 -6.03
N ALA A 166 -12.85 9.61 -5.98
CA ALA A 166 -12.94 8.14 -5.87
C ALA A 166 -12.32 7.39 -7.06
N ILE A 167 -12.14 8.05 -8.20
CA ILE A 167 -11.41 7.51 -9.37
C ILE A 167 -9.90 7.48 -9.08
N LEU A 168 -9.39 8.51 -8.42
CA LEU A 168 -7.97 8.60 -8.04
C LEU A 168 -7.67 7.70 -6.84
N ASP A 169 -8.46 7.80 -5.77
CA ASP A 169 -8.31 6.97 -4.59
C ASP A 169 -9.71 6.52 -4.09
N PRO A 170 -10.11 5.26 -4.37
CA PRO A 170 -11.39 4.73 -3.95
C PRO A 170 -11.61 4.72 -2.43
N ARG A 171 -10.54 4.59 -1.62
CA ARG A 171 -10.65 4.53 -0.16
C ARG A 171 -10.96 5.90 0.41
N ILE A 172 -10.22 6.92 -0.02
CA ILE A 172 -10.51 8.30 0.36
C ILE A 172 -11.86 8.73 -0.20
N GLY A 173 -12.20 8.33 -1.44
CA GLY A 173 -13.54 8.53 -1.99
C GLY A 173 -14.67 7.94 -1.12
N ALA A 174 -14.46 6.77 -0.51
CA ALA A 174 -15.41 6.18 0.43
C ALA A 174 -15.51 6.98 1.74
N ILE A 175 -14.40 7.53 2.25
CA ILE A 175 -14.41 8.42 3.42
C ILE A 175 -15.18 9.72 3.11
N LEU A 176 -14.94 10.32 1.94
CA LEU A 176 -15.65 11.54 1.51
C LEU A 176 -17.17 11.31 1.44
N LYS A 177 -17.60 10.18 0.86
CA LYS A 177 -19.02 9.77 0.86
C LYS A 177 -19.56 9.52 2.26
N ARG A 178 -18.76 8.90 3.13
CA ARG A 178 -19.15 8.65 4.53
C ARG A 178 -19.41 9.94 5.28
N LEU A 179 -18.59 10.96 5.07
CA LEU A 179 -18.77 12.30 5.65
C LEU A 179 -20.10 12.95 5.23
N ASP A 180 -20.68 12.60 4.07
CA ASP A 180 -22.03 13.05 3.72
C ASP A 180 -23.11 12.30 4.48
N SER A 181 -22.95 10.98 4.59
CA SER A 181 -23.97 10.07 5.14
C SER A 181 -23.99 9.94 6.67
N ASP A 182 -22.88 10.23 7.35
CA ASP A 182 -22.70 10.05 8.80
C ASP A 182 -22.27 11.39 9.44
N PRO A 183 -23.23 12.25 9.83
CA PRO A 183 -22.93 13.57 10.38
C PRO A 183 -22.07 13.51 11.65
N ALA A 184 -22.17 12.45 12.45
CA ALA A 184 -21.41 12.29 13.68
C ALA A 184 -19.91 12.06 13.45
N LEU A 185 -19.51 11.63 12.24
CA LEU A 185 -18.10 11.48 11.88
C LEU A 185 -17.41 12.83 11.60
N LYS A 186 -18.17 13.87 11.23
CA LYS A 186 -17.61 15.14 10.79
C LYS A 186 -16.72 15.77 11.85
N GLU A 187 -17.19 15.81 13.09
CA GLU A 187 -16.45 16.45 14.19
C GLU A 187 -15.11 15.74 14.49
N PRO A 188 -15.05 14.41 14.68
CA PRO A 188 -13.78 13.69 14.81
C PRO A 188 -12.83 13.87 13.62
N MET A 189 -13.36 13.94 12.38
CA MET A 189 -12.54 14.20 11.20
C MET A 189 -12.00 15.65 11.18
N MET A 190 -12.83 16.64 11.53
CA MET A 190 -12.40 18.03 11.65
C MET A 190 -11.33 18.21 12.74
N GLU A 191 -11.49 17.52 13.88
CA GLU A 191 -10.50 17.48 14.96
C GLU A 191 -9.18 16.90 14.44
N PHE A 192 -9.21 15.72 13.82
CA PHE A 192 -8.04 15.06 13.23
C PHE A 192 -7.29 15.98 12.25
N LEU A 193 -7.98 16.55 11.26
CA LEU A 193 -7.36 17.39 10.22
C LEU A 193 -6.77 18.68 10.79
N THR A 194 -7.41 19.26 11.81
CA THR A 194 -6.91 20.47 12.48
C THR A 194 -5.66 20.16 13.29
N HIS A 195 -5.67 19.07 14.06
CA HIS A 195 -4.49 18.64 14.84
C HIS A 195 -3.34 18.21 13.93
N TYR A 196 -3.62 17.57 12.79
CA TYR A 196 -2.60 17.26 11.80
C TYR A 196 -2.01 18.54 11.20
N ARG A 197 -2.83 19.54 10.84
CA ARG A 197 -2.31 20.82 10.35
C ARG A 197 -1.34 21.46 11.35
N ASP A 198 -1.71 21.51 12.62
CA ASP A 198 -0.85 22.03 13.69
C ASP A 198 0.46 21.25 13.82
N PHE A 199 0.39 19.91 13.77
CA PHE A 199 1.56 19.04 13.83
C PHE A 199 2.51 19.28 12.64
N TYR A 200 1.96 19.30 11.43
CA TYR A 200 2.71 19.54 10.21
C TYR A 200 3.40 20.93 10.26
N GLN A 201 2.68 21.97 10.67
CA GLN A 201 3.26 23.32 10.79
C GLN A 201 4.43 23.41 11.78
N LYS A 202 4.44 22.58 12.83
CA LYS A 202 5.51 22.56 13.84
C LYS A 202 6.71 21.71 13.44
N THR A 203 6.52 20.69 12.60
CA THR A 203 7.51 19.63 12.36
C THR A 203 7.93 19.48 10.91
N ASP A 204 7.13 19.97 9.97
CA ASP A 204 7.19 19.68 8.53
C ASP A 204 7.01 18.19 8.17
N ILE A 205 6.64 17.34 9.14
CA ILE A 205 6.47 15.89 8.94
C ILE A 205 5.09 15.57 8.37
N ILE A 206 5.08 14.80 7.28
CA ILE A 206 3.87 14.19 6.70
C ILE A 206 3.64 12.85 7.41
N LEU A 207 2.53 12.72 8.12
CA LEU A 207 2.15 11.50 8.85
C LEU A 207 1.92 10.34 7.87
N ASP A 208 2.54 9.20 8.12
CA ASP A 208 2.37 7.98 7.33
C ASP A 208 0.96 7.38 7.47
N ALA A 209 0.19 7.47 6.39
CA ALA A 209 -1.17 6.93 6.31
C ALA A 209 -1.22 5.49 5.74
N MET A 210 -0.10 4.86 5.39
CA MET A 210 -0.13 3.57 4.69
C MET A 210 -0.36 2.34 5.57
N GLY A 211 -0.06 2.43 6.88
CA GLY A 211 -0.21 1.33 7.82
C GLY A 211 -1.65 1.15 8.27
N PHE A 212 -2.14 -0.10 8.23
CA PHE A 212 -3.29 -0.51 9.04
C PHE A 212 -2.97 -0.10 10.48
N GLU A 213 -3.89 0.59 11.17
CA GLU A 213 -3.72 1.09 12.55
C GLU A 213 -2.93 2.39 12.73
N ASN A 214 -2.32 2.96 11.69
CA ASN A 214 -1.59 4.23 11.83
C ASN A 214 -2.53 5.39 12.14
N ILE A 215 -3.67 5.47 11.46
CA ILE A 215 -4.73 6.45 11.70
C ILE A 215 -6.05 5.71 11.64
N LEU A 216 -6.65 5.43 12.81
CA LEU A 216 -7.84 4.60 12.92
C LEU A 216 -9.02 5.44 13.42
N PHE A 217 -10.10 5.47 12.65
CA PHE A 217 -11.40 5.98 13.09
C PHE A 217 -12.27 4.80 13.52
N PHE A 218 -12.94 4.92 14.67
CA PHE A 218 -13.73 3.83 15.22
C PHE A 218 -14.89 4.35 16.06
N LYS A 219 -15.94 3.54 16.22
CA LYS A 219 -16.95 3.78 17.24
C LYS A 219 -16.52 3.14 18.55
N ASP A 220 -16.59 3.90 19.64
CA ASP A 220 -16.32 3.40 20.98
C ASP A 220 -17.50 2.55 21.52
N GLY A 221 -17.42 2.14 22.79
CA GLY A 221 -18.47 1.34 23.43
C GLY A 221 -19.82 2.04 23.57
N GLN A 222 -19.88 3.36 23.37
CA GLN A 222 -21.10 4.17 23.39
C GLN A 222 -21.65 4.41 21.98
N GLY A 223 -20.92 3.98 20.94
CA GLY A 223 -21.31 4.17 19.54
C GLY A 223 -20.87 5.52 18.95
N GLU A 224 -20.07 6.28 19.69
CA GLU A 224 -19.57 7.60 19.29
C GLU A 224 -18.28 7.46 18.49
N TRP A 225 -18.14 8.30 17.46
CA TRP A 225 -16.94 8.30 16.63
C TRP A 225 -15.74 8.87 17.38
N GLN A 226 -14.65 8.13 17.34
CA GLN A 226 -13.34 8.47 17.87
C GLN A 226 -12.28 8.23 16.80
N PHE A 227 -11.08 8.76 17.03
CA PHE A 227 -9.90 8.36 16.27
C PHE A 227 -8.70 8.12 17.18
N LYS A 228 -7.74 7.35 16.66
CA LYS A 228 -6.47 7.04 17.31
C LYS A 228 -5.32 7.10 16.30
N ILE A 229 -4.21 7.71 16.70
CA ILE A 229 -2.97 7.86 15.93
C ILE A 229 -1.92 6.90 16.48
N GLY A 230 -1.47 5.97 15.64
CA GLY A 230 -0.40 5.01 15.90
C GLY A 230 0.96 5.47 15.35
N SER A 231 1.74 4.52 14.82
CA SER A 231 3.10 4.76 14.31
C SER A 231 3.10 5.48 12.97
N THR A 232 2.93 6.79 13.02
CA THR A 232 2.78 7.65 11.83
C THR A 232 4.04 8.44 11.49
N ILE A 233 5.05 8.46 12.35
CA ILE A 233 6.27 9.24 12.12
C ILE A 233 7.25 8.42 11.29
N LYS A 234 7.52 8.90 10.08
CA LYS A 234 8.52 8.37 9.14
C LYS A 234 9.50 9.49 8.73
N HIS A 235 10.10 9.37 7.55
CA HIS A 235 11.05 10.32 6.98
C HIS A 235 10.39 11.31 6.02
N ASP A 236 9.09 11.19 5.76
CA ASP A 236 8.39 12.02 4.79
C ASP A 236 8.15 13.42 5.36
N THR A 237 8.69 14.44 4.70
CA THR A 237 8.51 15.85 5.06
C THR A 237 8.09 16.68 3.87
N GLY A 238 7.43 17.82 4.11
CA GLY A 238 7.03 18.72 3.03
C GLY A 238 8.21 19.41 2.37
N SER A 239 9.25 19.77 3.12
CA SER A 239 10.52 20.27 2.56
C SER A 239 11.14 19.27 1.61
N TYR A 240 11.23 18.01 1.99
CA TYR A 240 11.76 16.98 1.12
C TYR A 240 10.88 16.76 -0.12
N THR A 241 9.55 16.80 0.02
CA THR A 241 8.64 16.71 -1.13
C THR A 241 8.90 17.86 -2.11
N ARG A 242 9.03 19.10 -1.62
CA ARG A 242 9.35 20.25 -2.45
C ARG A 242 10.69 20.10 -3.16
N GLU A 243 11.74 19.73 -2.43
CA GLU A 243 13.08 19.57 -2.99
C GLU A 243 13.11 18.49 -4.09
N LEU A 244 12.45 17.37 -3.83
CA LEU A 244 12.32 16.26 -4.77
C LEU A 244 11.67 16.74 -6.07
N PHE A 245 10.47 17.31 -5.98
CA PHE A 245 9.73 17.70 -7.18
C PHE A 245 10.28 18.95 -7.87
N HIS A 246 10.96 19.84 -7.14
CA HIS A 246 11.74 20.93 -7.74
C HIS A 246 12.89 20.38 -8.59
N ALA A 247 13.59 19.34 -8.13
CA ALA A 247 14.64 18.69 -8.91
C ALA A 247 14.09 18.00 -10.17
N VAL A 248 12.90 17.37 -10.09
CA VAL A 248 12.20 16.84 -11.28
C VAL A 248 11.93 17.97 -12.27
N HIS A 249 11.33 19.06 -11.78
CA HIS A 249 10.93 20.21 -12.58
C HIS A 249 12.10 20.87 -13.32
N GLU A 250 13.25 20.98 -12.65
CA GLU A 250 14.49 21.52 -13.24
C GLU A 250 15.21 20.52 -14.18
N GLY A 251 14.70 19.29 -14.35
CA GLY A 251 15.33 18.25 -15.13
C GLY A 251 16.65 17.75 -14.53
N LYS A 252 16.85 17.92 -13.22
CA LYS A 252 18.06 17.44 -12.55
C LYS A 252 18.04 15.91 -12.45
N PRO A 253 19.18 15.23 -12.66
CA PRO A 253 19.26 13.79 -12.46
C PRO A 253 18.90 13.44 -11.02
N MET A 254 17.83 12.69 -10.85
CA MET A 254 17.41 12.21 -9.54
C MET A 254 17.63 10.70 -9.49
N ALA A 255 18.45 10.24 -8.56
CA ALA A 255 18.53 8.83 -8.28
C ALA A 255 17.19 8.38 -7.67
N MET A 256 16.38 7.65 -8.44
CA MET A 256 15.17 6.99 -7.93
C MET A 256 15.56 5.77 -7.08
N ASN A 257 16.24 6.04 -5.97
CA ASN A 257 16.50 5.04 -4.93
C ASN A 257 15.21 4.76 -4.14
N PHE A 258 15.24 3.75 -3.28
CA PHE A 258 14.07 3.34 -2.49
C PHE A 258 13.40 4.52 -1.75
N VAL A 259 14.19 5.41 -1.13
CA VAL A 259 13.67 6.55 -0.35
C VAL A 259 12.97 7.56 -1.25
N ASN A 260 13.61 7.99 -2.33
CA ASN A 260 13.04 8.94 -3.29
C ASN A 260 11.79 8.37 -3.95
N TYR A 261 11.85 7.08 -4.30
CA TYR A 261 10.72 6.37 -4.86
C TYR A 261 9.54 6.36 -3.87
N THR A 262 9.73 5.90 -2.63
CA THR A 262 8.64 5.86 -1.66
C THR A 262 8.09 7.25 -1.38
N HIS A 263 8.95 8.25 -1.30
CA HIS A 263 8.53 9.62 -1.05
C HIS A 263 7.68 10.20 -2.19
N ALA A 264 8.12 10.02 -3.44
CA ALA A 264 7.35 10.45 -4.62
C ALA A 264 6.02 9.70 -4.74
N TYR A 265 5.98 8.44 -4.28
CA TYR A 265 4.81 7.56 -4.35
C TYR A 265 3.75 7.94 -3.31
N PHE A 266 4.16 8.23 -2.07
CA PHE A 266 3.22 8.38 -0.94
C PHE A 266 2.91 9.83 -0.57
N SER A 267 3.88 10.75 -0.63
CA SER A 267 3.69 12.11 -0.11
C SER A 267 2.62 12.91 -0.89
N PRO A 268 2.62 12.93 -2.24
CA PRO A 268 1.57 13.63 -2.99
C PRO A 268 0.16 13.07 -2.72
N ALA A 269 0.06 11.76 -2.56
CA ALA A 269 -1.20 11.05 -2.30
C ALA A 269 -1.77 11.44 -0.94
N ASN A 270 -0.89 11.49 0.06
CA ASN A 270 -1.22 11.85 1.42
C ASN A 270 -1.71 13.29 1.51
N ILE A 271 -0.95 14.23 0.93
CA ILE A 271 -1.29 15.66 0.89
C ILE A 271 -2.68 15.84 0.26
N ARG A 272 -2.93 15.22 -0.91
CA ARG A 272 -4.25 15.32 -1.55
C ARG A 272 -5.36 14.70 -0.71
N ALA A 273 -5.14 13.54 -0.11
CA ALA A 273 -6.16 12.87 0.69
C ALA A 273 -6.61 13.73 1.86
N VAL A 274 -5.68 14.28 2.63
CA VAL A 274 -6.03 15.14 3.78
C VAL A 274 -6.66 16.45 3.34
N ASN A 275 -6.18 17.04 2.23
CA ASN A 275 -6.74 18.27 1.70
C ASN A 275 -8.13 18.06 1.06
N ALA A 276 -8.40 16.90 0.47
CA ALA A 276 -9.72 16.53 -0.04
C ALA A 276 -10.74 16.45 1.10
N CYS A 277 -10.38 15.79 2.22
CA CYS A 277 -11.22 15.75 3.40
C CYS A 277 -11.41 17.14 4.03
N ALA A 278 -10.36 17.97 4.06
CA ALA A 278 -10.45 19.35 4.54
C ALA A 278 -11.41 20.18 3.66
N LEU A 279 -11.28 20.09 2.34
CA LEU A 279 -12.16 20.76 1.38
C LEU A 279 -13.62 20.32 1.55
N LYS A 280 -13.87 19.01 1.70
CA LYS A 280 -15.21 18.45 1.96
C LYS A 280 -15.86 19.04 3.22
N LEU A 281 -15.05 19.28 4.25
CA LEU A 281 -15.47 19.83 5.53
C LEU A 281 -15.37 21.36 5.61
N LYS A 282 -15.02 22.04 4.50
CA LYS A 282 -14.84 23.50 4.42
C LYS A 282 -13.80 24.04 5.40
N LEU A 283 -12.76 23.27 5.64
CA LEU A 283 -11.58 23.65 6.42
C LEU A 283 -10.47 24.19 5.51
N PRO A 284 -9.53 24.99 6.04
CA PRO A 284 -8.28 25.28 5.33
C PRO A 284 -7.52 23.98 4.99
N PRO A 285 -6.67 23.96 3.95
CA PRO A 285 -5.82 22.81 3.66
C PRO A 285 -4.95 22.43 4.87
N VAL A 286 -4.66 21.15 5.03
CA VAL A 286 -3.78 20.62 6.10
C VAL A 286 -2.32 20.89 5.75
N ILE A 287 -1.93 20.65 4.50
CA ILE A 287 -0.60 20.95 3.96
C ILE A 287 -0.79 21.85 2.76
N GLN A 288 -0.20 23.05 2.76
CA GLN A 288 -0.49 24.10 1.76
C GLN A 288 0.75 24.75 1.13
N ASP A 289 1.92 24.43 1.67
CA ASP A 289 3.22 24.96 1.29
C ASP A 289 4.00 23.99 0.38
N VAL A 290 3.38 22.89 -0.04
CA VAL A 290 3.89 21.98 -1.08
C VAL A 290 3.10 22.25 -2.35
N SER A 291 3.78 22.50 -3.48
CA SER A 291 3.17 22.69 -4.79
C SER A 291 3.80 21.74 -5.80
N LEU A 292 2.97 21.02 -6.56
CA LEU A 292 3.40 19.96 -7.47
C LEU A 292 2.74 20.12 -8.83
N HIS A 293 3.51 20.15 -9.92
CA HIS A 293 2.92 20.12 -11.26
C HIS A 293 2.60 18.68 -11.67
N THR A 294 1.45 18.47 -12.31
CA THR A 294 1.10 17.16 -12.87
C THR A 294 2.15 16.67 -13.88
N ALA A 295 2.78 17.59 -14.62
CA ALA A 295 3.88 17.23 -15.51
C ALA A 295 5.06 16.56 -14.77
N ASP A 296 5.37 17.01 -13.56
CA ASP A 296 6.45 16.42 -12.75
C ASP A 296 6.06 15.01 -12.29
N LEU A 297 4.80 14.78 -11.89
CA LEU A 297 4.29 13.44 -11.56
C LEU A 297 4.32 12.49 -12.77
N VAL A 298 3.90 12.98 -13.95
CA VAL A 298 3.97 12.22 -15.21
C VAL A 298 5.42 11.86 -15.51
N GLN A 299 6.35 12.80 -15.38
CA GLN A 299 7.77 12.54 -15.61
C GLN A 299 8.34 11.49 -14.65
N VAL A 300 7.96 11.51 -13.36
CA VAL A 300 8.38 10.46 -12.42
C VAL A 300 7.78 9.11 -12.81
N SER A 301 6.49 9.07 -13.17
CA SER A 301 5.79 7.86 -13.59
C SER A 301 6.39 7.25 -14.87
N ASP A 302 6.76 8.08 -15.84
CA ASP A 302 7.37 7.65 -17.10
C ASP A 302 8.78 7.09 -16.90
N ASN A 303 9.48 7.53 -15.86
CA ASN A 303 10.82 7.06 -15.49
C ASN A 303 10.81 5.80 -14.61
N LEU A 304 9.64 5.27 -14.26
CA LEU A 304 9.55 4.00 -13.55
C LEU A 304 10.11 2.85 -14.39
N PRO A 305 10.68 1.81 -13.74
CA PRO A 305 11.16 0.64 -14.46
C PRO A 305 10.06 0.05 -15.34
N VAL A 306 10.43 -0.43 -16.54
CA VAL A 306 9.45 -0.88 -17.53
C VAL A 306 8.56 -1.99 -16.97
N ALA A 307 9.13 -2.91 -16.18
CA ALA A 307 8.36 -3.98 -15.55
C ALA A 307 7.29 -3.47 -14.58
N GLU A 308 7.61 -2.41 -13.82
CA GLU A 308 6.66 -1.77 -12.93
C GLU A 308 5.55 -1.03 -13.70
N ARG A 309 5.91 -0.35 -14.80
CA ARG A 309 4.91 0.28 -15.67
C ARG A 309 3.96 -0.76 -16.28
N MET A 310 4.49 -1.88 -16.77
CA MET A 310 3.67 -3.01 -17.23
C MET A 310 2.74 -3.54 -16.13
N LEU A 311 3.23 -3.67 -14.89
CA LEU A 311 2.41 -4.13 -13.77
C LEU A 311 1.25 -3.18 -13.47
N SER A 312 1.46 -1.87 -13.56
CA SER A 312 0.37 -0.89 -13.44
C SER A 312 -0.72 -1.14 -14.49
N PHE A 313 -0.39 -1.21 -15.77
CA PHE A 313 -1.38 -1.49 -16.82
C PHE A 313 -2.08 -2.85 -16.63
N ALA A 314 -1.34 -3.89 -16.22
CA ALA A 314 -1.91 -5.21 -15.93
C ALA A 314 -2.95 -5.18 -14.79
N ARG A 315 -2.70 -4.42 -13.72
CA ARG A 315 -3.64 -4.26 -12.58
C ARG A 315 -4.99 -3.69 -13.01
N HIS A 316 -4.98 -2.82 -14.03
CA HIS A 316 -6.18 -2.20 -14.61
C HIS A 316 -6.73 -2.95 -15.83
N GLY A 317 -6.15 -4.11 -16.16
CA GLY A 317 -6.61 -4.97 -17.25
C GLY A 317 -6.23 -4.51 -18.66
N ASP A 318 -5.33 -3.53 -18.80
CA ASP A 318 -4.83 -3.07 -20.10
C ASP A 318 -3.65 -3.93 -20.58
N PHE A 319 -3.94 -5.18 -20.92
CA PHE A 319 -2.93 -6.13 -21.41
C PHE A 319 -2.42 -5.78 -22.80
N LYS A 320 -3.14 -4.96 -23.56
CA LYS A 320 -2.67 -4.45 -24.84
C LYS A 320 -1.45 -3.55 -24.61
N LYS A 321 -1.54 -2.62 -23.66
CA LYS A 321 -0.40 -1.77 -23.31
C LYS A 321 0.76 -2.56 -22.69
N VAL A 322 0.46 -3.61 -21.91
CA VAL A 322 1.49 -4.55 -21.42
C VAL A 322 2.27 -5.17 -22.60
N ASP A 323 1.57 -5.70 -23.60
CA ASP A 323 2.18 -6.30 -24.79
C ASP A 323 2.99 -5.28 -25.62
N GLU A 324 2.49 -4.04 -25.75
CA GLU A 324 3.19 -2.93 -26.41
C GLU A 324 4.49 -2.58 -25.69
N LEU A 325 4.47 -2.42 -24.36
CA LEU A 325 5.65 -2.12 -23.55
C LEU A 325 6.66 -3.26 -23.57
N LEU A 326 6.20 -4.51 -23.45
CA LEU A 326 7.03 -5.70 -23.50
C LEU A 326 7.77 -5.79 -24.84
N SER A 327 7.07 -5.57 -25.94
CA SER A 327 7.63 -5.65 -27.30
C SER A 327 8.60 -4.51 -27.58
N ALA A 328 8.27 -3.28 -27.16
CA ALA A 328 9.10 -2.10 -27.42
C ALA A 328 10.40 -2.07 -26.59
N ASN A 329 10.47 -2.81 -25.48
CA ASN A 329 11.59 -2.75 -24.53
C ASN A 329 12.30 -4.10 -24.35
N GLN A 330 12.11 -5.06 -25.25
CA GLN A 330 12.61 -6.43 -25.10
C GLN A 330 14.12 -6.50 -24.80
N GLU A 331 14.92 -5.62 -25.40
CA GLU A 331 16.38 -5.57 -25.20
C GLU A 331 16.81 -4.99 -23.85
N GLN A 332 15.93 -4.22 -23.19
CA GLN A 332 16.21 -3.56 -21.90
C GLN A 332 15.69 -4.38 -20.71
N LEU A 333 14.71 -5.25 -20.94
CA LEU A 333 14.08 -6.03 -19.90
C LEU A 333 14.98 -7.16 -19.39
N CYS A 334 15.06 -7.30 -18.07
CA CYS A 334 15.80 -8.36 -17.41
C CYS A 334 15.25 -8.62 -16.00
N PHE A 335 15.66 -9.74 -15.40
CA PHE A 335 15.49 -10.00 -13.98
C PHE A 335 16.64 -9.34 -13.23
N SER A 336 16.40 -8.16 -12.66
CA SER A 336 17.33 -7.41 -11.82
C SER A 336 16.74 -7.21 -10.42
N LEU A 337 17.55 -6.71 -9.47
CA LEU A 337 17.07 -6.35 -8.13
C LEU A 337 15.91 -5.34 -8.14
N SER A 338 15.86 -4.45 -9.14
CA SER A 338 14.83 -3.42 -9.24
C SER A 338 13.48 -3.97 -9.73
N ASP A 339 13.47 -5.00 -10.57
CA ASP A 339 12.30 -5.32 -11.41
C ASP A 339 11.82 -6.78 -11.29
N PHE A 340 12.64 -7.69 -10.70
CA PHE A 340 12.37 -9.14 -10.70
C PHE A 340 10.97 -9.51 -10.18
N TRP A 341 10.46 -8.73 -9.23
CA TRP A 341 9.22 -8.96 -8.52
C TRP A 341 7.98 -8.63 -9.36
N ALA A 342 8.09 -7.75 -10.36
CA ALA A 342 6.94 -7.30 -11.14
C ALA A 342 6.43 -8.38 -12.11
N TYR A 343 7.33 -9.15 -12.73
CA TYR A 343 6.97 -10.17 -13.72
C TYR A 343 6.00 -11.26 -13.23
N PRO A 344 6.22 -11.90 -12.05
CA PRO A 344 5.26 -12.87 -11.52
C PRO A 344 3.92 -12.21 -11.15
N LEU A 345 3.93 -10.97 -10.65
CA LEU A 345 2.71 -10.25 -10.31
C LEU A 345 1.88 -9.90 -11.55
N ILE A 346 2.52 -9.54 -12.67
CA ILE A 346 1.81 -9.35 -13.94
C ILE A 346 1.12 -10.66 -14.35
N ALA A 347 1.80 -11.81 -14.25
CA ALA A 347 1.19 -13.11 -14.55
C ALA A 347 -0.02 -13.41 -13.64
N ASP A 348 0.01 -12.99 -12.38
CA ASP A 348 -1.14 -13.07 -11.47
C ASP A 348 -2.31 -12.19 -11.94
N GLU A 349 -2.03 -10.99 -12.45
CA GLU A 349 -3.07 -10.11 -12.98
C GLU A 349 -3.72 -10.70 -14.25
N TYR A 350 -2.99 -11.38 -15.15
CA TYR A 350 -3.60 -12.12 -16.27
C TYR A 350 -4.63 -13.15 -15.77
N VAL A 351 -4.30 -13.89 -14.70
CA VAL A 351 -5.21 -14.90 -14.11
C VAL A 351 -6.40 -14.22 -13.43
N LYS A 352 -6.14 -13.21 -12.59
CA LYS A 352 -7.15 -12.48 -11.83
C LYS A 352 -8.16 -11.77 -12.74
N GLN A 353 -7.69 -11.19 -13.84
CA GLN A 353 -8.51 -10.54 -14.86
C GLN A 353 -9.06 -11.52 -15.92
N GLN A 354 -8.96 -12.83 -15.66
CA GLN A 354 -9.54 -13.90 -16.47
C GLN A 354 -9.15 -13.83 -17.96
N GLN A 355 -7.91 -13.45 -18.25
CA GLN A 355 -7.43 -13.38 -19.62
C GLN A 355 -7.35 -14.78 -20.24
N PRO A 356 -7.49 -14.89 -21.58
CA PRO A 356 -7.35 -16.16 -22.27
C PRO A 356 -6.00 -16.83 -21.95
N LEU A 357 -5.99 -18.14 -21.74
CA LEU A 357 -4.76 -18.91 -21.46
C LEU A 357 -3.68 -18.70 -22.53
N ILE A 358 -4.09 -18.51 -23.80
CA ILE A 358 -3.15 -18.20 -24.89
C ILE A 358 -2.42 -16.87 -24.64
N ALA A 359 -3.09 -15.85 -24.10
CA ALA A 359 -2.48 -14.56 -23.81
C ALA A 359 -1.48 -14.67 -22.64
N LEU A 360 -1.85 -15.37 -21.56
CA LEU A 360 -0.94 -15.67 -20.46
C LEU A 360 0.28 -16.48 -20.94
N GLY A 361 0.06 -17.48 -21.80
CA GLY A 361 1.13 -18.27 -22.40
C GLY A 361 2.14 -17.43 -23.16
N LYS A 362 1.67 -16.50 -24.03
CA LYS A 362 2.57 -15.57 -24.76
C LYS A 362 3.38 -14.69 -23.82
N TYR A 363 2.74 -14.15 -22.79
CA TYR A 363 3.44 -13.35 -21.78
C TYR A 363 4.53 -14.19 -21.09
N LEU A 364 4.18 -15.38 -20.58
CA LEU A 364 5.13 -16.28 -19.91
C LEU A 364 6.28 -16.72 -20.83
N ASP A 365 6.01 -17.01 -22.10
CA ASP A 365 7.03 -17.31 -23.10
C ASP A 365 8.04 -16.16 -23.22
N ALA A 366 7.56 -14.93 -23.37
CA ALA A 366 8.41 -13.75 -23.47
C ALA A 366 9.23 -13.53 -22.19
N VAL A 367 8.59 -13.43 -21.02
CA VAL A 367 9.29 -13.07 -19.78
C VAL A 367 10.19 -14.20 -19.24
N SER A 368 9.86 -15.47 -19.52
CA SER A 368 10.72 -16.59 -19.14
C SER A 368 12.04 -16.63 -19.92
N SER A 369 12.13 -15.94 -21.06
CA SER A 369 13.36 -15.83 -21.86
C SER A 369 14.29 -14.67 -21.44
N LEU A 370 13.81 -13.75 -20.60
CA LEU A 370 14.58 -12.56 -20.22
C LEU A 370 15.90 -12.91 -19.48
N PRO A 371 16.99 -12.16 -19.72
CA PRO A 371 18.26 -12.36 -19.03
C PRO A 371 18.14 -12.07 -17.53
N VAL A 372 19.09 -12.57 -16.74
CA VAL A 372 19.18 -12.35 -15.29
C VAL A 372 20.43 -11.52 -14.98
N MET A 373 20.26 -10.44 -14.22
CA MET A 373 21.34 -9.63 -13.67
C MET A 373 21.35 -9.76 -12.14
N LEU A 374 22.33 -10.51 -11.62
CA LEU A 374 22.41 -10.78 -10.19
C LEU A 374 23.14 -9.65 -9.45
N PRO A 375 22.60 -9.16 -8.32
CA PRO A 375 23.33 -8.26 -7.43
C PRO A 375 24.48 -8.99 -6.72
N GLU A 376 25.45 -8.23 -6.21
CA GLU A 376 26.60 -8.79 -5.48
C GLU A 376 26.19 -9.45 -4.15
N ASN A 377 25.13 -8.93 -3.51
CA ASN A 377 24.61 -9.50 -2.27
C ASN A 377 23.97 -10.87 -2.54
N LYS A 378 24.48 -11.90 -1.87
CA LYS A 378 24.05 -13.30 -2.06
C LYS A 378 22.58 -13.56 -1.73
N GLU A 379 22.02 -12.88 -0.73
CA GLU A 379 20.60 -13.06 -0.37
C GLU A 379 19.70 -12.39 -1.40
N GLU A 380 20.05 -11.19 -1.86
CA GLU A 380 19.33 -10.50 -2.93
C GLU A 380 19.44 -11.26 -4.25
N ALA A 381 20.62 -11.82 -4.57
CA ALA A 381 20.83 -12.64 -5.76
C ALA A 381 19.93 -13.89 -5.73
N LYS A 382 19.80 -14.55 -4.58
CA LYS A 382 18.86 -15.67 -4.41
C LYS A 382 17.40 -15.26 -4.64
N ARG A 383 17.00 -14.04 -4.23
CA ARG A 383 15.63 -13.55 -4.45
C ARG A 383 15.35 -13.33 -5.94
N VAL A 384 16.28 -12.71 -6.66
CA VAL A 384 16.17 -12.47 -8.11
C VAL A 384 16.12 -13.80 -8.87
N ASP A 385 17.05 -14.72 -8.57
CA ASP A 385 17.14 -16.03 -9.22
C ASP A 385 15.94 -16.95 -8.87
N GLY A 386 15.47 -16.88 -7.63
CA GLY A 386 14.27 -17.57 -7.17
C GLY A 386 13.04 -17.15 -7.96
N ALA A 387 12.80 -15.84 -8.11
CA ALA A 387 11.66 -15.35 -8.89
C ALA A 387 11.74 -15.75 -10.37
N LYS A 388 12.95 -15.79 -10.95
CA LYS A 388 13.15 -16.31 -12.31
C LYS A 388 12.76 -17.79 -12.40
N SER A 389 13.23 -18.59 -11.45
CA SER A 389 12.97 -20.03 -11.38
C SER A 389 11.46 -20.31 -11.22
N ASP A 390 10.79 -19.58 -10.35
CA ASP A 390 9.35 -19.68 -10.13
C ASP A 390 8.55 -19.36 -11.40
N LEU A 391 8.97 -18.33 -12.14
CA LEU A 391 8.33 -17.96 -13.40
C LEU A 391 8.49 -19.06 -14.47
N ILE A 392 9.68 -19.66 -14.58
CA ILE A 392 9.92 -20.80 -15.49
C ILE A 392 9.06 -22.01 -15.10
N GLN A 393 8.97 -22.31 -13.80
CA GLN A 393 8.13 -23.40 -13.31
C GLN A 393 6.64 -23.14 -13.59
N ARG A 394 6.18 -21.89 -13.41
CA ARG A 394 4.81 -21.48 -13.76
C ARG A 394 4.52 -21.67 -15.24
N LYS A 395 5.44 -21.28 -16.12
CA LYS A 395 5.33 -21.53 -17.57
C LYS A 395 5.19 -23.02 -17.87
N LYS A 396 6.02 -23.87 -17.27
CA LYS A 396 5.93 -25.33 -17.45
C LYS A 396 4.56 -25.88 -17.06
N MET A 397 4.05 -25.51 -15.89
CA MET A 397 2.71 -25.93 -15.43
C MET A 397 1.59 -25.41 -16.36
N HIS A 398 1.73 -24.19 -16.87
CA HIS A 398 0.81 -23.62 -17.85
C HIS A 398 0.81 -24.43 -19.16
N ASP A 399 1.98 -24.77 -19.69
CA ASP A 399 2.13 -25.56 -20.92
C ASP A 399 1.53 -26.97 -20.78
N GLU A 400 1.75 -27.63 -19.64
CA GLU A 400 1.14 -28.92 -19.30
C GLU A 400 -0.40 -28.82 -19.26
N THR A 401 -0.92 -27.74 -18.67
CA THR A 401 -2.37 -27.46 -18.63
C THR A 401 -2.94 -27.28 -20.04
N MET A 402 -2.24 -26.53 -20.89
CA MET A 402 -2.65 -26.31 -22.29
C MET A 402 -2.65 -27.61 -23.10
N ILE A 403 -1.67 -28.49 -22.90
CA ILE A 403 -1.63 -29.82 -23.53
C ILE A 403 -2.83 -30.66 -23.08
N SER A 404 -3.11 -30.70 -21.77
CA SER A 404 -4.23 -31.45 -21.21
C SER A 404 -5.58 -30.96 -21.76
N GLN A 405 -5.80 -29.64 -21.80
CA GLN A 405 -7.02 -29.07 -22.39
C GLN A 405 -7.17 -29.42 -23.87
N ARG A 406 -6.11 -29.30 -24.67
CA ARG A 406 -6.15 -29.69 -26.08
C ARG A 406 -6.52 -31.16 -26.27
N GLN A 407 -5.98 -32.05 -25.42
CA GLN A 407 -6.31 -33.48 -25.44
C GLN A 407 -7.77 -33.74 -25.04
N GLN A 408 -8.30 -33.03 -24.04
CA GLN A 408 -9.70 -33.13 -23.63
C GLN A 408 -10.67 -32.59 -24.69
N THR A 409 -10.37 -31.43 -25.30
CA THR A 409 -11.16 -30.87 -26.40
C THR A 409 -11.13 -31.80 -27.63
N ALA A 410 -9.96 -32.37 -27.95
CA ALA A 410 -9.85 -33.36 -29.02
C ALA A 410 -10.68 -34.62 -28.72
N ALA A 411 -10.63 -35.14 -27.49
CA ALA A 411 -11.43 -36.29 -27.07
C ALA A 411 -12.95 -36.00 -27.13
N LEU A 412 -13.40 -34.83 -26.67
CA LEU A 412 -14.81 -34.42 -26.74
C LEU A 412 -15.27 -34.19 -28.19
N SER A 413 -14.41 -33.64 -29.05
CA SER A 413 -14.70 -33.47 -30.48
C SER A 413 -14.82 -34.83 -31.20
N HIS A 414 -14.05 -35.83 -30.76
CA HIS A 414 -14.21 -37.21 -31.23
C HIS A 414 -15.52 -37.83 -30.75
N VAL A 415 -15.94 -37.61 -29.50
CA VAL A 415 -17.23 -38.13 -28.99
C VAL A 415 -18.44 -37.49 -29.69
N GLY A 416 -18.38 -36.18 -30.00
CA GLY A 416 -19.41 -35.49 -30.80
C GLY A 416 -19.53 -35.99 -32.24
N PHE A 417 -18.46 -36.57 -32.80
CA PHE A 417 -18.46 -37.19 -34.13
C PHE A 417 -19.08 -38.60 -34.16
N TRP A 418 -19.19 -39.26 -32.99
CA TRP A 418 -19.82 -40.59 -32.86
C TRP A 418 -21.30 -40.55 -32.43
N ALA A 419 -21.85 -39.38 -32.11
CA ALA A 419 -23.27 -39.22 -31.72
C ALA A 419 -24.22 -38.89 -32.90
N LEU A 420 -23.83 -39.13 -34.15
CA LEU A 420 -24.68 -38.88 -35.32
C LEU A 420 -24.53 -39.98 -36.40
N LYS A 421 -24.65 -41.25 -36.00
CA LYS A 421 -25.01 -42.34 -36.90
C LYS A 421 -25.82 -43.39 -36.15
N GLY A 422 -27.13 -43.16 -36.06
CA GLY A 422 -28.06 -44.21 -35.66
C GLY A 422 -29.32 -43.67 -35.02
N THR A 423 -30.24 -43.16 -35.84
CA THR A 423 -31.63 -43.64 -35.92
C THR A 423 -32.37 -42.77 -36.94
N ASP A 424 -32.28 -43.17 -38.21
CA ASP A 424 -33.31 -42.87 -39.19
C ASP A 424 -33.85 -44.22 -39.68
N LYS A 425 -35.02 -44.60 -39.18
CA LYS A 425 -36.15 -45.15 -39.96
C LYS A 425 -37.33 -45.53 -39.06
N GLU A 426 -38.51 -45.22 -39.59
CA GLU A 426 -39.89 -45.46 -39.10
C GLU A 426 -40.41 -44.36 -38.14
N LYS A 427 -41.38 -43.50 -38.50
CA LYS A 427 -42.49 -43.60 -39.46
C LYS A 427 -42.90 -42.24 -40.01
N ALA A 428 -43.30 -42.24 -41.27
CA ALA A 428 -44.01 -41.17 -41.97
C ALA A 428 -45.52 -41.12 -41.64
N LEU A 429 -46.14 -40.02 -42.08
CA LEU A 429 -47.57 -39.59 -42.04
C LEU A 429 -47.97 -38.79 -40.79
N GLN A 430 -48.46 -37.54 -40.84
CA GLN A 430 -49.24 -36.84 -41.87
C GLN A 430 -49.04 -35.31 -41.82
N ASP A 431 -48.66 -34.77 -42.97
CA ASP A 431 -49.18 -33.60 -43.67
C ASP A 431 -50.15 -32.60 -42.98
N LYS A 432 -49.81 -31.30 -43.19
CA LYS A 432 -50.69 -30.15 -43.52
C LYS A 432 -51.45 -29.44 -42.39
N GLN A 433 -51.05 -28.20 -42.07
CA GLN A 433 -51.53 -26.96 -42.75
C GLN A 433 -51.06 -25.67 -42.03
N ASN A 434 -50.57 -24.73 -42.85
CA ASN A 434 -50.77 -23.27 -42.81
C ASN A 434 -50.51 -22.43 -41.53
N THR A 435 -49.43 -21.65 -41.58
CA THR A 435 -49.33 -20.16 -41.53
C THR A 435 -50.42 -19.30 -40.84
N PRO A 436 -50.15 -18.01 -40.51
CA PRO A 436 -49.52 -17.45 -39.30
C PRO A 436 -50.47 -16.48 -38.53
N CYS A 437 -49.98 -15.88 -37.43
CA CYS A 437 -50.20 -14.46 -36.97
C CYS A 437 -50.44 -14.28 -35.44
N LEU A 438 -49.64 -13.36 -34.89
CA LEU A 438 -49.95 -12.26 -33.94
C LEU A 438 -50.72 -12.57 -32.63
N ASN A 439 -50.04 -12.44 -31.49
CA ASN A 439 -49.94 -11.20 -30.70
C ASN A 439 -48.75 -11.24 -29.75
#